data_AF-A0A9D3XJJ5-F1
#
_entry.id   AF-A0A9D3XJJ5-F1
#
_cell.length_a   1.000
_cell.length_b   1.000
_cell.length_c   1.000
_cell.angle_alpha   90.00
_cell.angle_beta   90.00
_cell.angle_gamma   90.00
#
_symmetry.space_group_name_H-M   'P 1'
#
loop_
_entity.id
_entity.type
_entity.pdbx_description
1 polymer ?
#
loop_
_entity_poly.entity_id
_entity_poly.type
_entity_poly.pdbx_seq_one_letter_code
_entity_poly.pdbx_strand_id
1 'polypeptide(L)'
;MREFLNEMGALSHKRVHLPHPPIFEENKQQLSAEQKDQTVAVILDDYTDSLHWHVANIRIQRMQVSDGCPAATKLVETVEVGHVNYAPVAQAVTKTLVQHEIDLSNAGAYGAGNAKSLRPSFKDRLSGVLTNGIPVTFWAHVTALPGEC
;
A
#
# COMPACT_ATOMS: atom_id res chain seq x y z
N MET A 1 6.45 -11.53 -39.99
CA MET A 1 5.27 -10.72 -39.58
C MET A 1 4.34 -11.45 -38.61
N ARG A 2 4.00 -12.73 -38.82
CA ARG A 2 3.26 -13.54 -37.82
C ARG A 2 4.06 -13.86 -36.56
N GLU A 3 5.37 -14.10 -36.66
CA GLU A 3 6.23 -14.35 -35.48
C GLU A 3 6.40 -13.11 -34.59
N PHE A 4 6.54 -11.92 -35.19
CA PHE A 4 6.62 -10.64 -34.47
C PHE A 4 5.32 -10.31 -33.69
N LEU A 5 4.16 -10.70 -34.23
CA LEU A 5 2.88 -10.55 -33.53
C LEU A 5 2.68 -11.59 -32.42
N ASN A 6 3.26 -12.79 -32.56
CA ASN A 6 3.27 -13.79 -31.49
C ASN A 6 4.22 -13.42 -30.35
N GLU A 7 5.37 -12.80 -30.63
CA GLU A 7 6.27 -12.27 -29.60
C GLU A 7 5.64 -11.08 -28.86
N MET A 8 4.94 -10.18 -29.57
CA MET A 8 4.15 -9.11 -28.97
C MET A 8 2.98 -9.64 -28.11
N GLY A 9 2.33 -10.71 -28.55
CA GLY A 9 1.29 -11.41 -27.79
C GLY A 9 1.82 -12.14 -26.55
N ALA A 10 3.06 -12.66 -26.62
CA ALA A 10 3.74 -13.28 -25.48
C ALA A 10 4.33 -12.25 -24.49
N LEU A 11 4.70 -11.06 -24.98
CA LEU A 11 5.14 -9.93 -24.16
C LEU A 11 3.99 -9.26 -23.41
N SER A 12 2.74 -9.33 -23.91
CA SER A 12 1.59 -8.71 -23.25
C SER A 12 1.21 -9.38 -21.91
N HIS A 13 1.77 -10.56 -21.62
CA HIS A 13 1.50 -11.31 -20.38
C HIS A 13 2.70 -11.34 -19.42
N LYS A 14 3.85 -10.79 -19.83
CA LYS A 14 5.06 -10.77 -19.01
C LYS A 14 5.27 -9.35 -18.51
N ARG A 15 4.95 -9.11 -17.23
CA ARG A 15 5.26 -7.84 -16.59
C ARG A 15 6.77 -7.62 -16.70
N VAL A 16 7.18 -6.63 -17.47
CA VAL A 16 8.51 -6.05 -17.29
C VAL A 16 8.39 -5.34 -15.94
N HIS A 17 8.98 -5.91 -14.90
CA HIS A 17 9.21 -5.16 -13.67
C HIS A 17 10.09 -3.98 -14.04
N LEU A 18 9.44 -2.83 -14.28
CA LEU A 18 10.14 -1.57 -14.37
C LEU A 18 10.80 -1.38 -13.01
N PRO A 19 12.10 -1.03 -12.98
CA PRO A 19 12.75 -0.71 -11.72
C PRO A 19 11.90 0.34 -11.00
N HIS A 20 11.73 0.16 -9.68
CA HIS A 20 10.99 1.12 -8.88
C HIS A 20 11.53 2.53 -9.18
N PRO A 21 10.67 3.52 -9.44
CA PRO A 21 11.15 4.86 -9.69
C PRO A 21 11.99 5.34 -8.49
N PRO A 22 13.03 6.18 -8.72
CA PRO A 22 13.99 6.58 -7.68
C PRO A 22 13.36 7.05 -6.37
N ILE A 23 12.16 7.64 -6.46
CA ILE A 23 11.34 8.07 -5.32
C ILE A 23 11.07 6.96 -4.29
N PHE A 24 11.02 5.68 -4.68
CA PHE A 24 10.86 4.57 -3.73
C PHE A 24 12.08 4.45 -2.82
N GLU A 25 13.28 4.49 -3.40
CA GLU A 25 14.52 4.36 -2.64
C GLU A 25 14.77 5.59 -1.78
N GLU A 26 14.46 6.78 -2.29
CA GLU A 26 14.47 8.02 -1.50
C GLU A 26 13.50 7.94 -0.31
N ASN A 27 12.26 7.52 -0.53
CA ASN A 27 11.26 7.35 0.51
C ASN A 27 11.68 6.32 1.57
N LYS A 28 12.25 5.19 1.15
CA LYS A 28 12.76 4.14 2.05
C LYS A 28 13.91 4.66 2.90
N GLN A 29 14.86 5.37 2.29
CA GLN A 29 15.99 5.97 3.00
C GLN A 29 15.52 7.02 4.02
N GLN A 30 14.60 7.89 3.61
CA GLN A 30 14.00 8.87 4.52
C GLN A 30 13.23 8.22 5.66
N LEU A 31 12.50 7.13 5.40
CA LEU A 31 11.78 6.40 6.44
C LEU A 31 12.74 5.73 7.42
N SER A 32 13.83 5.13 6.94
CA SER A 32 14.86 4.51 7.81
C SER A 32 15.70 5.53 8.59
N ALA A 33 15.92 6.73 8.04
CA ALA A 33 16.63 7.81 8.74
C ALA A 33 15.79 8.43 9.87
N GLU A 34 14.47 8.23 9.81
CA GLU A 34 13.51 8.76 10.75
C GLU A 34 13.34 7.80 11.95
N GLN A 35 13.51 8.32 13.17
CA GLN A 35 13.53 7.55 14.43
C GLN A 35 12.49 6.42 14.57
N LYS A 36 12.98 5.32 15.17
CA LYS A 36 12.35 3.99 15.35
C LYS A 36 11.06 3.95 16.19
N ASP A 37 10.87 4.90 17.11
CA ASP A 37 9.83 4.83 18.14
C ASP A 37 8.56 5.64 17.81
N GLN A 38 8.36 6.02 16.54
CA GLN A 38 7.20 6.82 16.16
C GLN A 38 6.01 5.98 15.72
N THR A 39 4.82 6.38 16.15
CA THR A 39 3.56 5.84 15.63
C THR A 39 3.39 6.22 14.17
N VAL A 40 3.03 5.24 13.35
CA VAL A 40 2.80 5.41 11.91
C VAL A 40 1.38 5.00 11.52
N ALA A 41 0.88 5.63 10.46
CA ALA A 41 -0.24 5.18 9.69
C ALA A 41 0.25 4.37 8.48
N VAL A 42 -0.30 3.19 8.31
CA VAL A 42 -0.16 2.37 7.10
C VAL A 42 -1.32 2.72 6.19
N ILE A 43 -1.03 3.20 4.99
CA ILE A 43 -2.01 3.65 4.01
C ILE A 43 -1.93 2.70 2.82
N LEU A 44 -3.03 2.02 2.54
CA LEU A 44 -3.18 1.16 1.37
C LEU A 44 -4.09 1.81 0.34
N ASP A 45 -3.50 2.08 -0.81
CA ASP A 45 -4.21 2.59 -1.98
C ASP A 45 -4.17 1.52 -3.07
N ASP A 46 -5.33 0.96 -3.41
CA ASP A 46 -5.46 -0.06 -4.44
C ASP A 46 -6.09 0.50 -5.72
N TYR A 47 -5.55 0.09 -6.84
CA TYR A 47 -6.06 0.47 -8.15
C TYR A 47 -5.88 -0.68 -9.14
N THR A 48 -6.63 -0.62 -10.24
CA THR A 48 -6.44 -1.51 -11.36
C THR A 48 -5.64 -0.75 -12.41
N ASP A 49 -4.47 -1.25 -12.80
CA ASP A 49 -3.65 -0.61 -13.81
C ASP A 49 -4.23 -0.77 -15.22
N SER A 50 -3.62 -0.12 -16.21
CA SER A 50 -4.06 -0.17 -17.61
C SER A 50 -3.97 -1.56 -18.25
N LEU A 51 -3.32 -2.52 -17.59
CA LEU A 51 -3.22 -3.91 -18.03
C LEU A 51 -4.23 -4.82 -17.31
N HIS A 52 -5.14 -4.25 -16.51
CA HIS A 52 -6.12 -4.94 -15.68
C HIS A 52 -5.53 -5.68 -14.46
N TRP A 53 -4.34 -5.30 -14.01
CA TRP A 53 -3.74 -5.91 -12.82
C TRP A 53 -4.16 -5.10 -11.60
N HIS A 54 -4.60 -5.81 -10.57
CA HIS A 54 -4.88 -5.18 -9.28
C HIS A 54 -3.57 -4.95 -8.55
N VAL A 55 -3.33 -3.71 -8.15
CA VAL A 55 -2.10 -3.27 -7.51
C VAL A 55 -2.46 -2.58 -6.21
N ALA A 56 -1.72 -2.88 -5.14
CA ALA A 56 -1.81 -2.16 -3.88
C ALA A 56 -0.50 -1.44 -3.60
N ASN A 57 -0.60 -0.13 -3.43
CA ASN A 57 0.46 0.72 -2.95
C ASN A 57 0.44 0.75 -1.43
N ILE A 58 1.59 0.46 -0.82
CA ILE A 58 1.81 0.58 0.61
C ILE A 58 2.54 1.88 0.86
N ARG A 59 1.88 2.74 1.62
CA ARG A 59 2.43 4.02 2.04
C ARG A 59 2.51 4.10 3.55
N ILE A 60 3.55 4.77 4.04
CA ILE A 60 3.76 5.01 5.47
C ILE A 60 3.72 6.51 5.71
N GLN A 61 2.92 6.91 6.69
CA GLN A 61 2.83 8.29 7.15
C GLN A 61 3.09 8.33 8.65
N ARG A 62 3.93 9.24 9.12
CA ARG A 62 4.12 9.44 10.57
C ARG A 62 2.91 10.15 11.16
N MET A 63 2.50 9.71 12.35
CA MET A 63 1.39 10.32 13.09
C MET A 63 1.86 11.43 14.04
N GLN A 64 3.13 11.84 13.98
CA GLN A 64 3.62 12.93 14.82
C GLN A 64 2.97 14.27 14.48
N VAL A 65 2.54 14.94 15.55
CA VAL A 65 2.01 16.30 15.57
C VAL A 65 3.17 17.26 15.87
N SER A 66 4.19 17.31 15.02
CA SER A 66 5.14 18.44 15.08
C SER A 66 4.65 19.52 14.12
N ASP A 67 4.32 20.68 14.67
CA ASP A 67 4.01 21.93 13.96
C ASP A 67 2.68 21.99 13.19
N GLY A 68 1.75 21.06 13.46
CA GLY A 68 0.39 21.09 12.90
C GLY A 68 0.30 20.74 11.41
N CYS A 69 1.42 20.47 10.75
CA CYS A 69 1.45 19.93 9.40
C CYS A 69 1.49 18.40 9.45
N PRO A 70 0.55 17.69 8.79
CA PRO A 70 0.65 16.25 8.66
C PRO A 70 1.94 15.89 7.91
N ALA A 71 2.69 14.92 8.44
CA ALA A 71 3.88 14.42 7.79
C ALA A 71 3.55 13.94 6.37
N ALA A 72 4.48 14.14 5.43
CA ALA A 72 4.32 13.63 4.08
C ALA A 72 4.16 12.11 4.10
N THR A 73 3.24 11.61 3.27
CA THR A 73 3.04 10.17 3.09
C THR A 73 4.08 9.63 2.11
N LYS A 74 4.78 8.56 2.48
CA LYS A 74 5.86 7.97 1.70
C LYS A 74 5.44 6.67 1.06
N LEU A 75 5.58 6.56 -0.26
CA LEU A 75 5.37 5.30 -0.99
C LEU A 75 6.61 4.43 -0.86
N VAL A 76 6.45 3.26 -0.24
CA VAL A 76 7.58 2.40 0.16
C VAL A 76 7.54 1.03 -0.50
N GLU A 77 6.37 0.54 -0.89
CA GLU A 77 6.23 -0.74 -1.55
C GLU A 77 4.99 -0.74 -2.45
N THR A 78 5.05 -1.51 -3.53
CA THR A 78 3.91 -1.74 -4.44
C THR A 78 3.81 -3.23 -4.71
N VAL A 79 2.66 -3.81 -4.41
CA VAL A 79 2.43 -5.24 -4.61
C VAL A 79 1.31 -5.52 -5.58
N GLU A 80 1.48 -6.57 -6.36
CA GLU A 80 0.40 -7.15 -7.14
C GLU A 80 -0.54 -7.89 -6.20
N VAL A 81 -1.82 -7.53 -6.27
CA VAL A 81 -2.88 -8.23 -5.58
C VAL A 81 -3.46 -9.19 -6.60
N GLY A 82 -3.09 -10.47 -6.53
CA GLY A 82 -3.81 -11.49 -7.29
C GLY A 82 -5.31 -11.41 -6.96
N HIS A 83 -6.19 -11.75 -7.91
CA HIS A 83 -7.64 -11.67 -7.71
C HIS A 83 -8.03 -12.21 -6.33
N VAL A 84 -8.46 -11.31 -5.43
CA VAL A 84 -9.06 -11.60 -4.12
C VAL A 84 -8.09 -12.10 -3.01
N ASN A 85 -6.79 -12.27 -3.26
CA ASN A 85 -5.85 -12.67 -2.20
C ASN A 85 -5.03 -11.48 -1.68
N TYR A 86 -5.33 -11.04 -0.46
CA TYR A 86 -4.62 -9.95 0.22
C TYR A 86 -3.55 -10.45 1.21
N ALA A 87 -3.27 -11.75 1.26
CA ALA A 87 -2.11 -12.26 2.01
C ALA A 87 -0.76 -11.66 1.53
N PRO A 88 -0.52 -11.46 0.21
CA PRO A 88 0.67 -10.75 -0.26
C PRO A 88 0.76 -9.32 0.27
N VAL A 89 -0.40 -8.64 0.38
CA VAL A 89 -0.47 -7.29 0.94
C VAL A 89 -0.13 -7.29 2.43
N ALA A 90 -0.72 -8.19 3.21
CA ALA A 90 -0.43 -8.29 4.64
C ALA A 90 1.05 -8.65 4.91
N GLN A 91 1.60 -9.57 4.11
CA GLN A 91 3.01 -9.94 4.17
C GLN A 91 3.91 -8.75 3.81
N ALA A 92 3.57 -8.00 2.77
CA ALA A 92 4.34 -6.84 2.35
C ALA A 92 4.29 -5.72 3.40
N VAL A 93 3.12 -5.43 3.99
CA VAL A 93 3.00 -4.49 5.11
C VAL A 93 3.91 -4.90 6.27
N THR A 94 3.81 -6.16 6.71
CA THR A 94 4.62 -6.68 7.82
C THR A 94 6.11 -6.61 7.51
N LYS A 95 6.50 -7.02 6.29
CA LYS A 95 7.88 -6.98 5.83
C LYS A 95 8.41 -5.54 5.81
N THR A 96 7.65 -4.59 5.27
CA THR A 96 8.02 -3.17 5.23
C THR A 96 8.25 -2.63 6.63
N LEU A 97 7.32 -2.87 7.58
CA LEU A 97 7.49 -2.40 8.97
C LEU A 97 8.75 -2.98 9.61
N VAL A 98 8.97 -4.29 9.48
CA VAL A 98 10.17 -4.96 10.01
C VAL A 98 11.46 -4.45 9.38
N GLN A 99 11.49 -4.25 8.06
CA GLN A 99 12.67 -3.76 7.33
C GLN A 99 13.07 -2.34 7.71
N HIS A 100 12.10 -1.51 8.06
CA HIS A 100 12.32 -0.15 8.57
C HIS A 100 12.42 -0.08 10.09
N GLU A 101 12.53 -1.24 10.74
CA GLU A 101 12.61 -1.40 12.20
C GLU A 101 11.45 -0.75 12.98
N ILE A 102 10.30 -0.57 12.34
CA ILE A 102 9.09 -0.04 12.96
C ILE A 102 8.40 -1.18 13.71
N ASP A 103 8.19 -1.00 15.02
CA ASP A 103 7.43 -1.95 15.82
C ASP A 103 6.00 -2.08 15.26
N LEU A 104 5.51 -3.31 15.12
CA LEU A 104 4.16 -3.58 14.62
C LEU A 104 3.08 -2.95 15.52
N SER A 105 3.35 -2.81 16.82
CA SER A 105 2.49 -2.11 17.77
C SER A 105 2.48 -0.59 17.59
N ASN A 106 3.44 -0.03 16.85
CA ASN A 106 3.48 1.40 16.50
C ASN A 106 2.67 1.71 15.23
N ALA A 107 2.10 0.72 14.54
CA ALA A 107 1.16 0.96 13.45
C ALA A 107 -0.24 1.28 14.00
N GLY A 108 -0.51 2.56 14.28
CA GLY A 108 -1.73 3.00 14.98
C GLY A 108 -2.96 3.22 14.09
N ALA A 109 -2.75 3.51 12.80
CA ALA A 109 -3.84 3.67 11.84
C ALA A 109 -3.59 2.84 10.58
N TYR A 110 -4.64 2.20 10.09
CA TYR A 110 -4.63 1.50 8.81
C TYR A 110 -5.66 2.15 7.89
N GLY A 111 -5.20 3.03 7.01
CA GLY A 111 -6.04 3.66 6.00
C GLY A 111 -6.21 2.74 4.80
N ALA A 112 -7.44 2.40 4.44
CA ALA A 112 -7.72 1.66 3.21
C ALA A 112 -8.86 2.31 2.45
N GLY A 113 -8.83 2.18 1.13
CA GLY A 113 -9.98 2.53 0.29
C GLY A 113 -11.23 1.74 0.71
N ASN A 114 -12.41 2.26 0.32
CA ASN A 114 -13.68 1.59 0.60
C ASN A 114 -13.93 0.38 -0.32
N ALA A 115 -12.88 -0.10 -0.99
CA ALA A 115 -12.90 -1.34 -1.73
C ALA A 115 -13.46 -2.43 -0.82
N LYS A 116 -14.51 -3.11 -1.30
CA LYS A 116 -15.22 -4.20 -0.58
C LYS A 116 -14.27 -5.28 -0.04
N SER A 117 -13.04 -5.31 -0.53
CA SER A 117 -12.00 -6.29 -0.30
C SER A 117 -10.88 -5.85 0.67
N LEU A 118 -10.63 -4.55 0.90
CA LEU A 118 -9.54 -4.09 1.77
C LEU A 118 -9.90 -4.04 3.27
N ARG A 119 -11.17 -3.82 3.61
CA ARG A 119 -11.61 -3.92 5.01
C ARG A 119 -11.52 -5.36 5.56
N PRO A 120 -11.94 -6.39 4.80
CA PRO A 120 -11.72 -7.79 5.19
C PRO A 120 -10.23 -8.14 5.35
N SER A 121 -9.34 -7.63 4.49
CA SER A 121 -7.91 -7.93 4.64
C SER A 121 -7.32 -7.43 5.95
N PHE A 122 -7.76 -6.26 6.43
CA PHE A 122 -7.40 -5.80 7.76
C PHE A 122 -7.94 -6.75 8.84
N LYS A 123 -9.26 -6.99 8.83
CA LYS A 123 -9.93 -7.77 9.87
C LYS A 123 -9.41 -9.21 9.96
N ASP A 124 -9.15 -9.86 8.82
CA ASP A 124 -8.87 -11.29 8.76
C ASP A 124 -7.37 -11.60 8.79
N ARG A 125 -6.49 -10.66 8.40
CA ARG A 125 -5.04 -10.92 8.25
C ARG A 125 -4.13 -9.97 9.00
N LEU A 126 -4.49 -8.69 9.14
CA LEU A 126 -3.62 -7.70 9.78
C LEU A 126 -4.00 -7.39 11.22
N SER A 127 -5.25 -7.60 11.64
CA SER A 127 -5.72 -7.30 13.00
C SER A 127 -4.95 -8.05 14.10
N GLY A 128 -4.49 -9.27 13.81
CA GLY A 128 -3.66 -10.06 14.72
C GLY A 128 -2.18 -9.65 14.76
N VAL A 129 -1.73 -8.83 13.80
CA VAL A 129 -0.32 -8.41 13.64
C VAL A 129 -0.16 -6.94 14.03
N LEU A 130 -1.07 -6.08 13.58
CA LEU A 130 -1.14 -4.66 13.89
C LEU A 130 -2.11 -4.46 15.06
N THR A 131 -1.68 -4.86 16.25
CA THR A 131 -2.54 -4.97 17.44
C THR A 131 -3.16 -3.65 17.90
N ASN A 132 -2.53 -2.52 17.57
CA ASN A 132 -3.01 -1.16 17.86
C ASN A 132 -3.64 -0.48 16.62
N GLY A 133 -3.67 -1.16 15.48
CA GLY A 133 -4.16 -0.60 14.23
C GLY A 133 -5.67 -0.44 14.24
N ILE A 134 -6.15 0.74 13.83
CA ILE A 134 -7.57 0.99 13.59
C ILE A 134 -7.80 1.14 12.09
N PRO A 135 -8.76 0.41 11.48
CA PRO A 135 -9.08 0.58 10.08
C PRO A 135 -9.83 1.91 9.88
N VAL A 136 -9.28 2.77 9.03
CA VAL A 136 -9.82 4.07 8.64
C VAL A 136 -10.15 4.04 7.15
N THR A 137 -11.29 4.59 6.78
CA THR A 137 -11.68 4.74 5.36
C THR A 137 -11.30 6.13 4.87
N PHE A 138 -10.64 6.22 3.71
CA PHE A 138 -10.34 7.54 3.15
C PHE A 138 -11.61 8.29 2.77
N TRP A 139 -11.66 9.56 3.18
CA TRP A 139 -12.77 10.46 2.86
C TRP A 139 -13.03 10.57 1.36
N ALA A 140 -11.98 10.51 0.53
CA ALA A 140 -12.10 10.50 -0.93
C ALA A 140 -13.05 9.40 -1.44
N HIS A 141 -13.06 8.22 -0.82
CA HIS A 141 -14.01 7.16 -1.19
C HIS A 141 -15.41 7.38 -0.62
N VAL A 142 -15.55 8.13 0.47
CA VAL A 142 -16.87 8.51 1.01
C VAL A 142 -17.52 9.55 0.09
N THR A 143 -16.74 10.53 -0.39
CA THR A 143 -17.23 11.59 -1.29
C THR A 143 -17.37 11.15 -2.74
N ALA A 144 -16.62 10.12 -3.16
CA ALA A 144 -16.72 9.54 -4.50
C ALA A 144 -17.85 8.50 -4.62
N LEU A 145 -18.59 8.20 -3.54
CA LEU A 145 -19.85 7.50 -3.68
C LEU A 145 -20.78 8.41 -4.48
N PRO A 146 -21.30 7.97 -5.64
CA PRO A 146 -22.32 8.74 -6.32
C PRO A 146 -23.47 8.92 -5.32
N GLY A 147 -23.79 10.18 -5.00
CA GLY A 147 -25.11 10.49 -4.48
C GLY A 147 -26.09 9.90 -5.47
N GLU A 148 -27.07 9.15 -4.97
CA GLU A 148 -28.25 8.83 -5.77
C GLU A 148 -28.83 10.16 -6.25
N CYS A 149 -28.62 10.46 -7.53
CA CYS A 149 -29.35 11.48 -8.28
C CYS A 149 -30.43 10.77 -9.08
#